data_AF-M7WL09-F1
#
_entry.id   AF-M7WL09-F1
#
_cell.length_a   1.000
_cell.length_b   1.000
_cell.length_c   1.000
_cell.angle_alpha   90.00
_cell.angle_beta   90.00
_cell.angle_gamma   90.00
#
_symmetry.space_group_name_H-M   'P 1'
#
loop_
_entity.id
_entity.type
_entity.pdbx_description
1 polymer ?
#
loop_
_entity_poly.entity_id
_entity_poly.type
_entity_poly.pdbx_seq_one_letter_code
_entity_poly.pdbx_strand_id
1 'polypeptide(L)'
;MAVVDLNTCIVCGKKSESRCQPCGKAGVEVYFCGAEHQRAIWPVHKFFCGPKACPLVWPDLTTAEADAAWKQRTWCDDSSEAIHYEDRIPITSAFKQIIGIEENELQNVLQSLTGKGEVTPTVAARRQALVK
;
A
#
# COMPACT_ATOMS: atom_id res chain seq x y z
N MET A 1 17.13 -3.36 -23.55
CA MET A 1 16.54 -3.49 -22.20
C MET A 1 17.41 -2.67 -21.28
N ALA A 2 16.90 -1.56 -20.72
CA ALA A 2 17.66 -0.76 -19.76
C ALA A 2 17.87 -1.62 -18.51
N VAL A 3 19.13 -1.86 -18.14
CA VAL A 3 19.46 -2.47 -16.86
C VAL A 3 19.04 -1.45 -15.82
N VAL A 4 18.00 -1.74 -15.05
CA VAL A 4 17.61 -0.88 -13.94
C VAL A 4 18.75 -0.99 -12.93
N ASP A 5 19.55 0.07 -12.80
CA ASP A 5 20.52 0.17 -11.71
C ASP A 5 19.75 0.18 -10.38
N LEU A 6 19.61 -1.00 -9.76
CA LEU A 6 18.90 -1.21 -8.50
C LEU A 6 19.55 -0.44 -7.33
N ASN A 7 20.80 -0.01 -7.51
CA ASN A 7 21.62 0.65 -6.49
C ASN A 7 21.45 2.17 -6.52
N THR A 8 20.21 2.66 -6.54
CA THR A 8 19.90 4.10 -6.57
C THR A 8 19.13 4.52 -5.33
N CYS A 9 19.41 5.72 -4.84
CA CYS A 9 18.70 6.26 -3.69
C CYS A 9 17.23 6.49 -4.01
N ILE A 10 16.34 5.90 -3.22
CA ILE A 10 14.88 6.03 -3.42
C ILE A 10 14.37 7.47 -3.31
N VAL A 11 15.14 8.38 -2.69
CA VAL A 11 14.75 9.78 -2.49
C VAL A 11 15.19 10.68 -3.63
N CYS A 12 16.42 10.54 -4.13
CA CYS A 12 17.00 11.47 -5.10
C CYS A 12 17.50 10.83 -6.40
N GLY A 13 17.38 9.51 -6.54
CA GLY A 13 17.76 8.75 -7.74
C GLY A 13 19.27 8.60 -7.99
N LYS A 14 20.14 9.23 -7.18
CA LYS A 14 21.60 9.11 -7.33
C LYS A 14 22.07 7.71 -6.96
N LYS A 15 23.11 7.21 -7.63
CA LYS A 15 23.75 5.94 -7.31
C LYS A 15 24.17 5.92 -5.83
N SER A 16 23.92 4.80 -5.17
CA SER A 16 24.11 4.62 -3.74
C SER A 16 24.53 3.19 -3.45
N GLU A 17 25.61 3.04 -2.68
CA GLU A 17 26.07 1.74 -2.17
C GLU A 17 25.56 1.47 -0.75
N SER A 18 24.97 2.49 -0.11
CA SER A 18 24.44 2.41 1.24
C SER A 18 23.02 1.84 1.21
N ARG A 19 22.89 0.57 1.63
CA ARG A 19 21.61 -0.14 1.74
C ARG A 19 21.07 -0.14 3.17
N CYS A 20 19.75 -0.19 3.31
CA CYS A 20 19.09 -0.48 4.58
C CYS A 20 19.37 -1.92 5.01
N GLN A 21 20.23 -2.09 6.02
CA GLN A 21 20.64 -3.43 6.49
C GLN A 21 19.46 -4.32 6.92
N PRO A 22 18.46 -3.83 7.69
CA PRO A 22 17.29 -4.63 8.03
C PRO A 22 16.52 -5.14 6.80
N CYS A 23 16.29 -4.29 5.80
CA CYS A 23 15.57 -4.68 4.58
C CYS A 23 16.38 -5.65 3.73
N GLY A 24 17.70 -5.43 3.62
CA GLY A 24 18.58 -6.36 2.91
C GLY A 24 18.57 -7.77 3.49
N LYS A 25 18.41 -7.91 4.82
CA LYS A 25 18.23 -9.21 5.48
C LYS A 25 16.88 -9.87 5.16
N ALA A 26 15.86 -9.07 4.85
CA ALA A 26 14.56 -9.54 4.40
C ALA A 26 14.50 -9.77 2.88
N GLY A 27 15.63 -9.70 2.18
CA GLY A 27 15.69 -9.91 0.73
C GLY A 27 15.20 -8.72 -0.10
N VAL A 28 15.07 -7.53 0.49
CA VAL A 28 14.67 -6.30 -0.22
C VAL A 28 15.82 -5.31 -0.26
N GLU A 29 16.19 -4.89 -1.46
CA GLU A 29 17.24 -3.91 -1.65
C GLU A 29 16.66 -2.49 -1.67
N VAL A 30 16.87 -1.74 -0.58
CA VAL A 30 16.49 -0.33 -0.45
C VAL A 30 17.75 0.49 -0.19
N TYR A 31 18.07 1.42 -1.09
CA TYR A 31 19.27 2.23 -1.02
C TYR A 31 19.00 3.70 -0.65
N PHE A 32 19.95 4.31 0.07
CA PHE A 32 19.92 5.72 0.47
C PHE A 32 21.32 6.32 0.30
N CYS A 33 21.44 7.51 -0.31
CA CYS A 33 22.74 8.19 -0.40
C CYS A 33 23.39 8.47 0.97
N GLY A 34 22.61 8.47 2.04
CA GLY A 34 23.10 8.63 3.41
C GLY A 34 21.98 8.69 4.44
N ALA A 35 22.37 8.90 5.70
CA ALA A 35 21.46 8.96 6.84
C ALA A 35 20.42 10.10 6.74
N GLU A 36 20.74 11.19 6.04
CA GLU A 36 19.81 12.30 5.83
C GLU A 36 18.57 11.86 5.05
N HIS A 37 18.74 11.28 3.86
CA HIS A 37 17.64 10.78 3.05
C HIS A 37 16.91 9.61 3.73
N GLN A 38 17.63 8.77 4.48
CA GLN A 38 16.98 7.73 5.28
C GLN A 38 16.10 8.33 6.38
N ARG A 39 16.55 9.38 7.08
CA ARG A 39 15.77 10.09 8.11
C ARG A 39 14.58 10.84 7.51
N ALA A 40 14.76 11.46 6.34
CA ALA A 40 13.71 12.20 5.65
C ALA A 40 12.48 11.33 5.38
N ILE A 41 12.69 10.07 4.96
CA ILE A 41 11.58 9.14 4.71
C ILE A 41 11.30 8.18 5.87
N TRP A 42 12.08 8.24 6.96
CA TRP A 42 11.92 7.36 8.11
C TRP A 42 10.49 7.32 8.67
N PRO A 43 9.73 8.43 8.72
CA PRO A 43 8.33 8.41 9.15
C PRO A 43 7.48 7.39 8.39
N VAL A 44 7.77 7.13 7.12
CA VAL A 44 7.07 6.14 6.29
C VAL A 44 7.82 4.80 6.29
N HIS A 45 9.14 4.82 6.10
CA HIS A 45 9.95 3.61 5.98
C HIS A 45 9.87 2.71 7.22
N LYS A 46 9.75 3.28 8.43
CA LYS A 46 9.67 2.53 9.69
C LYS A 46 8.52 1.50 9.73
N PHE A 47 7.44 1.74 8.99
CA PHE A 47 6.29 0.83 8.94
C PHE A 47 6.64 -0.48 8.23
N PHE A 48 7.50 -0.42 7.20
CA PHE A 48 7.84 -1.56 6.35
C PHE A 48 9.30 -2.02 6.50
N CYS A 49 10.10 -1.33 7.30
CA CYS A 49 11.52 -1.65 7.46
C CYS A 49 11.73 -3.04 8.10
N GLY A 50 12.77 -3.74 7.66
CA GLY A 50 13.19 -5.01 8.24
C GLY A 50 12.36 -6.21 7.74
N PRO A 51 12.00 -7.16 8.63
CA PRO A 51 11.22 -8.34 8.27
C PRO A 51 9.86 -8.03 7.62
N LYS A 52 9.33 -6.81 7.82
CA LYS A 52 8.07 -6.33 7.25
C LYS A 52 8.20 -5.89 5.78
N ALA A 53 9.42 -5.88 5.25
CA ALA A 53 9.69 -5.46 3.88
C ALA A 53 9.32 -6.56 2.88
N CYS A 54 9.45 -7.83 3.25
CA CYS A 54 9.07 -8.97 2.44
C CYS A 54 8.67 -10.17 3.31
N PRO A 55 7.40 -10.61 3.27
CA PRO A 55 6.30 -10.01 2.52
C PRO A 55 5.97 -8.60 3.03
N LEU A 56 5.53 -7.71 2.14
CA LEU A 56 5.09 -6.37 2.51
C LEU A 56 3.82 -6.50 3.37
N VAL A 57 3.93 -6.17 4.66
CA VAL A 57 2.78 -6.18 5.58
C VAL A 57 2.36 -4.74 5.86
N TRP A 58 1.14 -4.40 5.43
CA TRP A 58 0.51 -3.13 5.79
C TRP A 58 0.18 -3.11 7.29
N PRO A 59 0.45 -2.00 8.00
CA PRO A 59 -0.06 -1.82 9.36
C PRO A 59 -1.58 -1.93 9.37
N ASP A 60 -2.12 -2.49 10.45
CA ASP A 60 -3.57 -2.52 10.67
C ASP A 60 -4.11 -1.10 10.73
N LEU A 61 -5.30 -0.90 10.15
CA LEU A 61 -6.04 0.35 10.28
C LEU A 61 -6.55 0.51 11.72
N THR A 62 -6.56 1.73 12.22
CA THR A 62 -7.42 2.06 13.35
C THR A 62 -8.88 2.04 12.92
N THR A 63 -9.80 1.83 13.87
CA THR A 63 -11.25 1.94 13.60
C THR A 63 -11.60 3.30 13.00
N ALA A 64 -10.97 4.37 13.48
CA ALA A 64 -11.16 5.72 12.94
C ALA A 64 -10.69 5.85 11.48
N GLU A 65 -9.56 5.23 11.11
CA GLU A 65 -9.08 5.20 9.72
C GLU A 65 -10.00 4.37 8.82
N ALA A 66 -10.48 3.22 9.29
CA ALA A 66 -11.45 2.41 8.56
C ALA A 66 -12.77 3.18 8.31
N ASP A 67 -13.28 3.88 9.33
CA ASP A 67 -14.47 4.71 9.23
C ASP A 67 -14.27 5.91 8.30
N ALA A 68 -13.11 6.55 8.36
CA ALA A 68 -12.76 7.66 7.47
C ALA A 68 -12.68 7.20 6.01
N ALA A 69 -12.03 6.07 5.75
CA ALA A 69 -11.97 5.47 4.42
C ALA A 69 -13.36 5.15 3.88
N TRP A 70 -14.26 4.61 4.72
CA TRP A 70 -15.65 4.36 4.34
C TRP A 70 -16.42 5.64 3.99
N LYS A 71 -16.23 6.72 4.78
CA LYS A 71 -16.85 8.02 4.51
C LYS A 71 -16.36 8.65 3.22
N GLN A 72 -15.08 8.46 2.88
CA GLN A 72 -14.44 9.00 1.69
C GLN A 72 -14.54 8.08 0.46
N ARG A 73 -15.27 6.96 0.54
CA ARG A 73 -15.35 5.99 -0.58
C ARG A 73 -15.95 6.57 -1.87
N THR A 74 -16.78 7.60 -1.75
CA THR A 74 -17.37 8.31 -2.88
C THR A 74 -16.60 9.57 -3.25
N TRP A 75 -15.44 9.81 -2.61
CA TRP A 75 -14.61 10.97 -2.91
C TRP A 75 -14.07 10.84 -4.33
N CYS A 76 -14.43 11.82 -5.14
CA CYS A 76 -13.85 12.07 -6.45
C CYS A 76 -13.10 13.39 -6.29
N ASP A 77 -11.83 13.42 -6.69
CA ASP A 77 -11.06 14.66 -6.65
C ASP A 77 -11.70 15.68 -7.60
N ASP A 78 -12.26 16.76 -7.07
CA ASP A 78 -12.76 17.88 -7.87
C ASP A 78 -11.61 18.81 -8.35
N SER A 79 -10.39 18.57 -7.87
CA SER A 79 -9.22 19.47 -8.05
C SER A 79 -8.28 19.05 -9.17
N SER A 80 -8.42 17.85 -9.73
CA SER A 80 -7.59 17.39 -10.84
C SER A 80 -8.26 17.74 -12.16
N GLU A 81 -7.87 18.87 -12.74
CA GLU A 81 -8.13 19.18 -14.16
C GLU A 81 -7.50 18.15 -15.13
N ALA A 82 -6.88 17.08 -14.62
CA ALA A 82 -6.10 16.08 -15.33
C ALA A 82 -6.80 14.73 -15.51
N ILE A 83 -8.05 14.55 -15.10
CA ILE A 83 -8.81 13.31 -15.31
C ILE A 83 -10.10 13.65 -16.05
N HIS A 84 -10.28 13.12 -17.26
CA HIS A 84 -11.44 13.39 -18.10
C HIS A 84 -12.75 13.10 -17.36
N TYR A 85 -13.72 14.01 -17.48
CA TYR A 85 -15.00 14.04 -16.76
C TYR A 85 -15.87 12.78 -16.90
N GLU A 86 -15.60 11.91 -17.87
CA GLU A 86 -16.29 10.64 -18.10
C GLU A 86 -15.75 9.47 -17.26
N ASP A 87 -14.60 9.63 -16.59
CA ASP A 87 -13.92 8.59 -15.80
C ASP A 87 -14.07 8.77 -14.28
N ARG A 88 -15.13 9.47 -13.83
CA ARG A 88 -15.49 9.58 -12.41
C ARG A 88 -16.04 8.25 -11.89
N ILE A 89 -15.16 7.28 -11.69
CA ILE A 89 -15.49 5.99 -11.09
C ILE A 89 -15.21 6.13 -9.58
N PRO A 90 -16.26 6.20 -8.72
CA PRO A 90 -16.06 6.12 -7.27
C PRO A 90 -15.23 4.89 -6.93
N ILE A 91 -14.45 4.94 -5.85
CA ILE A 91 -13.60 3.79 -5.48
C ILE A 91 -14.43 2.51 -5.34
N THR A 92 -15.68 2.62 -4.90
CA THR A 92 -16.64 1.50 -4.82
C THR A 92 -16.90 0.85 -6.17
N SER A 93 -17.10 1.66 -7.22
CA SER A 93 -17.28 1.18 -8.60
C SER A 93 -16.00 0.53 -9.13
N ALA A 94 -14.82 1.09 -8.83
CA ALA A 94 -13.54 0.50 -9.21
C ALA A 94 -13.30 -0.84 -8.51
N PHE A 95 -13.62 -0.95 -7.22
CA PHE A 95 -13.52 -2.19 -6.45
C PHE A 95 -14.47 -3.28 -6.98
N LYS A 96 -15.70 -2.92 -7.35
CA LYS A 96 -16.64 -3.84 -7.99
C LYS A 96 -16.13 -4.32 -9.35
N GLN A 97 -15.61 -3.43 -10.18
CA GLN A 97 -15.12 -3.79 -11.52
C GLN A 97 -13.83 -4.62 -11.49
N ILE A 98 -12.87 -4.26 -10.63
CA ILE A 98 -11.53 -4.88 -10.60
C ILE A 98 -11.51 -6.13 -9.72
N ILE A 99 -12.19 -6.09 -8.57
CA ILE A 99 -12.06 -7.10 -7.51
C ILE A 99 -13.40 -7.83 -7.27
N GLY A 100 -14.51 -7.39 -7.89
CA GLY A 100 -15.81 -8.02 -7.72
C GLY A 100 -16.27 -8.02 -6.26
N ILE A 101 -16.06 -6.91 -5.55
CA ILE A 101 -16.52 -6.69 -4.17
C ILE A 101 -17.70 -5.71 -4.24
N GLU A 102 -18.84 -6.08 -3.67
CA GLU A 102 -19.99 -5.19 -3.58
C GLU A 102 -19.77 -4.09 -2.51
N GLU A 103 -20.45 -2.95 -2.62
CA GLU A 103 -20.23 -1.81 -1.72
C GLU A 103 -20.49 -2.15 -0.24
N ASN A 104 -21.48 -2.98 0.05
CA ASN A 104 -21.77 -3.48 1.40
C ASN A 104 -20.67 -4.41 1.94
N GLU A 105 -19.96 -5.13 1.07
CA GLU A 105 -18.81 -5.95 1.44
C GLU A 105 -17.58 -5.10 1.72
N LEU A 106 -17.41 -3.97 1.02
CA LEU A 106 -16.26 -3.07 1.21
C LEU A 106 -16.17 -2.56 2.66
N GLN A 107 -17.29 -2.22 3.30
CA GLN A 107 -17.30 -1.79 4.70
C GLN A 107 -16.76 -2.88 5.62
N ASN A 108 -17.20 -4.12 5.42
CA ASN A 108 -16.74 -5.27 6.21
C ASN A 108 -15.26 -5.55 5.97
N VAL A 109 -14.80 -5.40 4.73
CA VAL A 109 -13.37 -5.52 4.39
C VAL A 109 -12.56 -4.47 5.15
N LEU A 110 -12.94 -3.20 5.11
CA LEU A 110 -12.23 -2.13 5.82
C LEU A 110 -12.16 -2.38 7.33
N GLN A 111 -13.25 -2.86 7.93
CA GLN A 111 -13.26 -3.23 9.35
C GLN A 111 -12.39 -4.47 9.64
N SER A 112 -12.31 -5.44 8.73
CA SER A 112 -11.42 -6.60 8.88
C SER A 112 -9.94 -6.24 8.86
N LEU A 113 -9.58 -5.09 8.25
CA LEU A 113 -8.20 -4.59 8.21
C LEU A 113 -7.76 -3.89 9.52
N THR A 114 -8.62 -3.84 10.54
CA THR A 114 -8.28 -3.20 11.83
C THR A 114 -7.53 -4.11 12.82
N GLY A 115 -7.09 -5.29 12.37
CA GLY A 115 -6.42 -6.28 13.21
C GLY A 115 -7.32 -7.03 14.19
N LYS A 116 -8.61 -6.66 14.29
CA LYS A 116 -9.61 -7.25 15.21
C LYS A 116 -10.86 -7.82 14.53
N GLY A 117 -11.03 -7.60 13.23
CA GLY A 117 -12.19 -8.11 12.52
C GLY A 117 -11.98 -9.56 12.09
N GLU A 118 -12.98 -10.41 12.31
CA GLU A 118 -13.03 -11.71 11.66
C GLU A 118 -12.92 -11.51 10.15
N VAL A 119 -11.97 -12.21 9.52
CA VAL A 119 -11.84 -12.19 8.06
C VAL A 119 -13.15 -12.73 7.49
N THR A 120 -13.87 -11.91 6.72
CA THR A 120 -15.09 -12.38 6.08
C THR A 120 -14.77 -13.63 5.24
N PRO A 121 -15.59 -14.68 5.28
CA PRO A 121 -15.28 -15.96 4.64
C PRO A 121 -14.96 -15.81 3.14
N THR A 122 -15.56 -14.82 2.47
CA THR A 122 -15.30 -14.47 1.07
C THR A 122 -13.86 -14.00 0.82
N VAL A 123 -13.30 -13.19 1.72
CA VAL A 123 -11.92 -12.68 1.61
C VAL A 123 -10.91 -13.77 1.96
N ALA A 124 -11.20 -14.59 2.96
CA ALA A 124 -10.36 -15.73 3.33
C ALA A 124 -10.26 -16.75 2.18
N ALA A 125 -11.39 -17.11 1.58
CA ALA A 125 -11.45 -18.03 0.44
C ALA A 125 -10.69 -17.48 -0.79
N ARG A 126 -10.83 -16.18 -1.09
CA ARG A 126 -10.10 -15.52 -2.18
C ARG A 126 -8.59 -15.46 -1.92
N ARG A 127 -8.16 -15.17 -0.69
CA ARG A 127 -6.72 -15.20 -0.31
C ARG A 127 -6.12 -16.59 -0.52
N GLN A 128 -6.84 -17.66 -0.14
CA GLN A 128 -6.38 -19.03 -0.36
C GLN A 128 -6.28 -19.40 -1.84
N ALA A 129 -7.16 -18.86 -2.69
CA ALA A 129 -7.12 -19.09 -4.13
C ALA A 129 -5.94 -18.40 -4.84
N LEU A 130 -5.46 -17.26 -4.32
CA LEU A 130 -4.34 -16.49 -4.88
C LEU A 130 -2.96 -17.05 -4.50
N VAL A 131 -2.88 -17.95 -3.53
CA VAL A 131 -1.62 -18.58 -3.06
C VAL A 131 -1.34 -19.90 -3.80
N LYS A 132 -2.06 -20.18 -4.90
CA LYS A 132 -1.79 -21.30 -5.81
C LYS A 132 -0.77 -20.97 -6.87
#